data_AF-A0A8T3YN04-F1
#
_entry.id   AF-A0A8T3YN04-F1
#
_cell.length_a   1.000
_cell.length_b   1.000
_cell.length_c   1.000
_cell.angle_alpha   90.00
_cell.angle_beta   90.00
_cell.angle_gamma   90.00
#
_symmetry.space_group_name_H-M   'P 1'
#
loop_
_entity.id
_entity.type
_entity.pdbx_description
1 polymer ?
#
loop_
_entity_poly.entity_id
_entity_poly.type
_entity_poly.pdbx_seq_one_letter_code
_entity_poly.pdbx_strand_id
1 'polypeptide(L)'
;MAYRTLGKLRWQGKLPESRIVILHRGAPGDRKVVPGAVVTEVTKGHFLFAEREGETHIPYHRVREIWLGSRLLWKRQGSGV
;
A
#
# COMPACT_ATOMS: atom_id res chain seq x y z
N MET A 1 7.80 -3.00 -8.77
CA MET A 1 7.18 -1.72 -8.36
C MET A 1 5.89 -2.01 -7.61
N ALA A 2 5.58 -1.25 -6.55
CA ALA A 2 4.39 -1.45 -5.70
C ALA A 2 3.08 -1.63 -6.49
N TYR A 3 2.86 -0.81 -7.52
CA TYR A 3 1.70 -0.94 -8.44
C TYR A 3 1.52 -2.37 -8.98
N ARG A 4 2.58 -2.99 -9.50
CA ARG A 4 2.51 -4.34 -10.08
C ARG A 4 2.17 -5.38 -9.03
N THR A 5 2.68 -5.22 -7.80
CA THR A 5 2.39 -6.13 -6.70
C THR A 5 0.93 -6.02 -6.26
N LEU A 6 0.41 -4.80 -6.05
CA LEU A 6 -0.99 -4.59 -5.67
C LEU A 6 -1.97 -4.97 -6.79
N GLY A 7 -1.64 -4.64 -8.04
CA GLY A 7 -2.42 -5.06 -9.20
C GLY A 7 -2.52 -6.57 -9.32
N LYS A 8 -1.42 -7.31 -9.09
CA LYS A 8 -1.43 -8.79 -9.04
C LYS A 8 -2.33 -9.31 -7.90
N LEU A 9 -2.22 -8.74 -6.70
CA LEU A 9 -3.05 -9.14 -5.56
C LEU A 9 -4.54 -8.90 -5.83
N ARG A 10 -4.89 -7.74 -6.40
CA ARG A 10 -6.27 -7.40 -6.79
C ARG A 10 -6.80 -8.41 -7.81
N TRP A 11 -6.03 -8.71 -8.86
CA TRP A 11 -6.43 -9.66 -9.88
C TRP A 11 -6.60 -11.09 -9.34
N GLN A 12 -5.77 -11.49 -8.37
CA GLN A 12 -5.87 -12.80 -7.71
C GLN A 12 -6.95 -12.88 -6.61
N GLY A 13 -7.67 -11.78 -6.33
CA GLY A 13 -8.63 -11.73 -5.21
C GLY A 13 -8.00 -11.73 -3.82
N LYS A 14 -6.68 -11.61 -3.71
CA LYS A 14 -5.90 -11.70 -2.46
C LYS A 14 -5.60 -10.34 -1.82
N LEU A 15 -6.09 -9.26 -2.42
CA LEU A 15 -5.91 -7.92 -1.89
C LEU A 15 -6.44 -7.78 -0.45
N PRO A 16 -7.62 -8.32 -0.08
CA PRO A 16 -8.15 -8.18 1.29
C PRO A 16 -7.24 -8.76 2.38
N GLU A 17 -6.47 -9.81 2.07
CA GLU A 17 -5.52 -10.47 2.98
C GLU A 17 -4.18 -9.75 3.11
N SER A 18 -3.98 -8.68 2.32
CA SER A 18 -2.71 -7.97 2.27
C SER A 18 -2.61 -6.85 3.31
N ARG A 19 -1.38 -6.48 3.65
CA ARG A 19 -1.06 -5.31 4.51
C ARG A 19 -0.09 -4.41 3.77
N ILE A 20 -0.44 -3.13 3.65
CA ILE A 20 0.31 -2.13 2.88
C ILE A 20 0.88 -1.12 3.87
N VAL A 21 2.20 -1.04 3.98
CA VAL A 21 2.87 -0.06 4.83
C VAL A 21 3.17 1.17 4.00
N ILE A 22 2.67 2.33 4.41
CA ILE A 22 2.81 3.61 3.71
C ILE A 22 3.47 4.65 4.61
N LEU A 23 4.12 5.65 4.02
CA LEU A 23 4.40 6.90 4.73
C LEU A 23 3.16 7.79 4.74
N HIS A 24 2.73 8.17 5.94
CA HIS A 24 1.64 9.11 6.18
C HIS A 24 2.20 10.52 6.43
N ARG A 25 1.38 11.57 6.24
CA ARG A 25 1.81 12.97 6.47
C ARG A 25 1.58 13.28 7.96
N GLY A 26 2.59 13.72 8.69
CA GLY A 26 2.47 14.06 10.12
C GLY A 26 3.80 14.33 10.80
N ALA A 27 4.77 13.44 10.62
CA ALA A 27 6.18 13.61 10.98
C ALA A 27 7.09 12.75 10.08
N PRO A 28 8.40 13.05 9.97
CA PRO A 28 9.34 12.20 9.24
C PRO A 28 9.34 10.78 9.83
N GLY A 29 8.88 9.80 9.05
CA GLY A 29 8.94 8.40 9.43
C GLY A 29 7.63 7.76 9.90
N ASP A 30 6.52 8.51 9.95
CA ASP A 30 5.22 7.93 10.31
C ASP A 30 4.78 6.90 9.28
N ARG A 31 4.91 5.63 9.66
CA ARG A 31 4.42 4.49 8.90
C ARG A 31 2.98 4.20 9.32
N LYS A 32 2.07 4.19 8.36
CA LYS A 32 0.70 3.70 8.54
C LYS A 32 0.56 2.34 7.88
N VAL A 33 -0.11 1.40 8.55
CA VAL A 33 -0.50 0.12 7.96
C VAL A 33 -1.92 0.25 7.44
N VAL A 34 -2.09 0.03 6.14
CA VAL A 34 -3.39 0.01 5.47
C VAL A 34 -3.75 -1.45 5.17
N PRO A 35 -4.84 -1.98 5.76
CA PRO A 35 -5.38 -3.28 5.36
C PRO A 35 -5.79 -3.25 3.89
N GLY A 36 -5.43 -4.28 3.12
CA GLY A 36 -5.85 -4.34 1.72
C GLY A 36 -7.36 -4.49 1.55
N ALA A 37 -8.08 -4.92 2.60
CA ALA A 37 -9.54 -5.04 2.61
C ALA A 37 -10.27 -3.70 2.47
N VAL A 38 -9.62 -2.59 2.84
CA VAL A 38 -10.20 -1.25 2.71
C VAL A 38 -9.79 -0.54 1.42
N VAL A 39 -8.99 -1.19 0.57
CA VAL A 39 -8.55 -0.62 -0.72
C VAL A 39 -9.69 -0.69 -1.73
N THR A 40 -10.14 0.48 -2.16
CA THR A 40 -11.26 0.65 -3.10
C THR A 40 -10.76 0.62 -4.53
N GLU A 41 -9.63 1.28 -4.81
CA GLU A 41 -9.09 1.43 -6.16
C GLU A 41 -7.59 1.20 -6.25
N VAL A 42 -7.15 0.56 -7.34
CA VAL A 42 -5.73 0.33 -7.66
C VAL A 42 -5.51 0.78 -9.10
N THR A 43 -4.89 1.94 -9.30
CA THR A 43 -4.63 2.52 -10.63
C THR A 43 -3.13 2.65 -10.88
N LYS A 44 -2.76 3.10 -12.08
CA LYS A 44 -1.37 3.43 -12.40
C LYS A 44 -0.97 4.70 -11.64
N GLY A 45 -0.05 4.56 -10.68
CA GLY A 45 0.56 5.68 -9.94
C GLY A 45 0.11 5.82 -8.48
N HIS A 46 -1.10 5.35 -8.14
CA HIS A 46 -1.64 5.43 -6.79
C HIS A 46 -2.65 4.31 -6.49
N PHE A 47 -3.06 4.22 -5.23
CA PHE A 47 -4.23 3.46 -4.81
C PHE A 47 -5.09 4.34 -3.89
N LEU A 48 -6.38 3.99 -3.80
CA LEU A 48 -7.35 4.62 -2.90
C LEU A 48 -7.78 3.63 -1.83
N PHE A 49 -8.08 4.12 -0.64
CA PHE A 49 -8.68 3.29 0.40
C PHE A 49 -9.65 4.09 1.26
N ALA A 50 -10.67 3.40 1.77
CA ALA A 50 -11.68 3.99 2.63
C ALA A 50 -11.12 4.19 4.05
N GLU A 51 -11.37 5.37 4.59
CA GLU A 51 -11.15 5.75 5.99
C GLU A 51 -12.46 6.26 6.60
N ARG A 52 -12.48 6.47 7.92
CA ARG A 52 -13.67 6.95 8.65
C ARG A 52 -14.19 8.29 8.12
N GLU A 53 -13.29 9.14 7.64
CA GLU A 53 -13.57 10.52 7.22
C GLU A 53 -13.74 10.66 5.69
N GLY A 54 -13.66 9.55 4.94
CA GLY A 54 -13.78 9.55 3.48
C GLY A 54 -12.72 8.67 2.80
N GLU A 55 -12.41 8.97 1.55
CA GLU A 55 -11.45 8.21 0.76
C GLU A 55 -10.07 8.88 0.76
N THR A 56 -9.02 8.08 1.00
CA THR A 56 -7.64 8.57 1.04
C THR A 56 -6.85 8.11 -0.17
N HIS A 57 -6.21 9.08 -0.83
CA HIS A 57 -5.34 8.87 -1.99
C HIS A 57 -3.87 8.68 -1.59
N ILE A 58 -3.27 7.55 -1.98
CA ILE A 58 -1.87 7.24 -1.72
C ILE A 58 -1.08 6.95 -2.98
N PRO A 59 -0.15 7.86 -3.36
CA PRO A 59 0.83 7.58 -4.39
C PRO A 59 1.78 6.43 -4.02
N TYR A 60 2.15 5.60 -5.00
CA TYR A 60 3.02 4.44 -4.74
C TYR A 60 4.41 4.78 -4.22
N HIS A 61 4.92 5.98 -4.47
CA HIS A 61 6.20 6.41 -3.91
C HIS A 61 6.15 6.49 -2.37
N ARG A 62 4.96 6.56 -1.77
CA ARG A 62 4.78 6.51 -0.31
C ARG A 62 4.72 5.10 0.23
N VAL A 63 4.43 4.10 -0.60
CA VAL A 63 4.44 2.71 -0.17
C VAL A 63 5.87 2.30 0.19
N ARG A 64 5.99 1.66 1.34
CA ARG A 64 7.24 1.15 1.90
C ARG A 64 7.28 -0.36 1.82
N GLU A 65 6.19 -1.04 2.14
CA GLU A 65 6.13 -2.50 2.14
C GLU A 65 4.74 -2.99 1.73
N ILE A 66 4.68 -4.17 1.12
CA ILE A 66 3.45 -4.89 0.80
C ILE A 66 3.63 -6.33 1.28
N TRP A 67 2.74 -6.76 2.16
CA TRP A 67 2.73 -8.08 2.77
C TRP A 67 1.46 -8.82 2.38
N LEU A 68 1.54 -10.15 2.27
CA LEU A 68 0.39 -11.05 2.18
C LEU A 68 0.51 -12.05 3.32
N GLY A 69 -0.38 -11.96 4.32
CA GLY A 69 -0.18 -12.66 5.59
C GLY A 69 1.18 -12.29 6.20
N SER A 70 2.03 -13.28 6.47
CA SER A 70 3.39 -13.12 6.99
C SER A 70 4.48 -12.95 5.90
N ARG A 71 4.11 -13.09 4.61
CA ARG A 71 5.06 -13.03 3.50
C ARG A 71 5.24 -11.61 2.98
N LEU A 72 6.47 -11.10 3.00
CA LEU A 72 6.82 -9.84 2.33
C LEU A 72 6.85 -10.06 0.82
N LEU A 73 5.96 -9.39 0.08
CA LEU A 73 5.89 -9.47 -1.37
C LEU A 73 6.70 -8.37 -2.07
N TRP A 74 6.81 -7.21 -1.42
CA TRP A 74 7.56 -6.09 -1.96
C TRP A 74 7.98 -5.14 -0.85
N LYS A 75 9.19 -4.59 -0.95
CA LYS A 75 9.70 -3.52 -0.10
C LYS A 75 10.39 -2.48 -0.96
N ARG A 76 10.24 -1.21 -0.60
CA ARG A 76 10.99 -0.12 -1.21
C ARG A 76 12.45 -0.27 -0.81
N GLN A 77 13.34 -0.44 -1.80
CA GLN A 77 14.77 -0.32 -1.58
C GLN A 77 15.07 1.15 -1.27
N GLY A 78 15.69 1.41 -0.13
CA GLY A 78 16.12 2.76 0.22
C GLY A 78 17.21 3.21 -0.74
N SER A 79 17.14 4.45 -1.21
CA SER A 79 18.33 5.16 -1.64
C SER A 79 19.16 5.40 -0.37
N GLY A 80 20.04 4.46 -0.04
CA GLY A 80 21.09 4.70 0.93
C GLY A 80 22.18 5.48 0.23
N VAL A 81 22.14 6.81 0.35
CA VAL A 81 23.27 7.72 0.16
C VAL A 81 23.12 8.84 1.16
#